data_AF-A0A820AZA3-F1
#
_entry.id   AF-A0A820AZA3-F1
#
_cell.length_a   1.000
_cell.length_b   1.000
_cell.length_c   1.000
_cell.angle_alpha   90.00
_cell.angle_beta   90.00
_cell.angle_gamma   90.00
#
_symmetry.space_group_name_H-M   'P 1'
#
loop_
_entity.id
_entity.type
_entity.pdbx_description
1 polymer ?
#
loop_
_entity_poly.entity_id
_entity_poly.type
_entity_poly.pdbx_seq_one_letter_code
_entity_poly.pdbx_strand_id
1 'polypeptide(L)'
;MSHNENTDNDAATSEYRFQAIDKKFESIDGKQNRDYLIKWGMRGKLRANMYIFDQPFQEYNARKFILEFFKDPNVLSTLKMFTKSGEWQLLGQSVHDVRIEQLNTNILSLEFFDRLFDNKVVRENGGYIRKCVEEYKDEFIISDELRKVLIMDEFEGYDMFSENDRKEFIFQYFV
;
A
#
# COMPACT_ATOMS: atom_id res chain seq x y z
N MET A 1 -56.91 11.51 -2.37
CA MET A 1 -55.75 11.90 -3.19
C MET A 1 -54.50 11.48 -2.44
N SER A 2 -54.14 10.21 -2.58
CA SER A 2 -52.93 9.61 -2.01
C SER A 2 -51.77 9.93 -2.93
N HIS A 3 -50.77 10.64 -2.41
CA HIS A 3 -49.46 10.78 -3.04
C HIS A 3 -48.75 9.42 -2.94
N ASN A 4 -48.39 8.86 -4.09
CA ASN A 4 -47.52 7.69 -4.18
C ASN A 4 -46.11 8.23 -4.41
N GLU A 5 -45.30 8.33 -3.34
CA GLU A 5 -43.87 8.54 -3.49
C GLU A 5 -43.26 7.23 -3.95
N ASN A 6 -42.88 7.20 -5.23
CA ASN A 6 -42.04 6.19 -5.82
C ASN A 6 -40.64 6.36 -5.19
N THR A 7 -40.32 5.54 -4.19
CA THR A 7 -38.94 5.36 -3.77
C THR A 7 -38.26 4.47 -4.80
N ASP A 8 -37.62 5.12 -5.78
CA ASP A 8 -36.64 4.47 -6.64
C ASP A 8 -35.52 3.91 -5.77
N ASN A 9 -35.63 2.63 -5.46
CA ASN A 9 -34.56 1.82 -4.93
C ASN A 9 -33.63 1.46 -6.08
N ASP A 10 -32.81 2.42 -6.51
CA ASP A 10 -31.68 2.17 -7.41
C ASP A 10 -30.62 1.36 -6.65
N ALA A 11 -30.89 0.06 -6.50
CA ALA A 11 -29.86 -0.92 -6.26
C ALA A 11 -29.02 -1.00 -7.54
N ALA A 12 -28.08 -0.07 -7.69
CA ALA A 12 -27.09 -0.09 -8.76
C ALA A 12 -26.47 -1.50 -8.79
N THR A 13 -26.80 -2.25 -9.82
CA THR A 13 -26.32 -3.62 -9.98
C THR A 13 -24.82 -3.53 -10.23
N SER A 14 -24.03 -4.24 -9.43
CA SER A 14 -22.56 -4.27 -9.58
C SER A 14 -22.21 -4.70 -11.02
N GLU A 15 -21.39 -3.90 -11.69
CA GLU A 15 -20.97 -4.16 -13.07
C GLU A 15 -19.84 -5.19 -13.10
N TYR A 16 -18.94 -5.13 -12.13
CA TYR A 16 -17.80 -6.04 -12.01
C TYR A 16 -18.11 -7.19 -11.04
N ARG A 17 -17.59 -8.38 -11.36
CA ARG A 17 -17.47 -9.51 -10.42
C ARG A 17 -16.02 -9.87 -10.24
N PHE A 18 -15.64 -10.20 -9.00
CA PHE A 18 -14.26 -10.52 -8.67
C PHE A 18 -14.14 -11.95 -8.16
N GLN A 19 -13.08 -12.65 -8.59
CA GLN A 19 -12.76 -13.98 -8.12
C GLN A 19 -11.32 -14.02 -7.62
N ALA A 20 -11.16 -14.46 -6.37
CA ALA A 20 -9.84 -14.67 -5.78
C ALA A 20 -9.13 -15.85 -6.45
N ILE A 21 -7.86 -15.66 -6.77
CA ILE A 21 -6.95 -16.72 -7.23
C ILE A 21 -6.00 -17.05 -6.09
N ASP A 22 -5.92 -18.33 -5.75
CA ASP A 22 -4.86 -18.84 -4.89
C ASP A 22 -3.53 -18.85 -5.66
N LYS A 23 -2.83 -17.72 -5.62
CA LYS A 23 -1.51 -17.54 -6.21
C LYS A 23 -0.50 -17.21 -5.12
N LYS A 24 0.59 -17.96 -5.12
CA LYS A 24 1.77 -17.65 -4.31
C LYS A 24 2.67 -16.68 -5.05
N PHE A 25 3.24 -15.75 -4.31
CA PHE A 25 4.15 -14.75 -4.86
C PHE A 25 5.55 -15.08 -4.38
N GLU A 26 6.40 -15.65 -5.24
CA GLU A 26 7.77 -16.04 -4.84
C GLU A 26 8.58 -14.85 -4.31
N SER A 27 8.32 -13.63 -4.80
CA SER A 27 8.89 -12.38 -4.31
C SER A 27 8.55 -12.07 -2.84
N ILE A 28 7.46 -12.61 -2.31
CA ILE A 28 6.97 -12.37 -0.94
C ILE A 28 7.14 -13.63 -0.07
N ASP A 29 6.69 -14.78 -0.59
CA ASP A 29 6.61 -16.04 0.15
C ASP A 29 7.86 -16.91 0.03
N GLY A 30 8.71 -16.63 -0.96
CA GLY A 30 9.91 -17.41 -1.27
C GLY A 30 10.96 -17.36 -0.16
N LYS A 31 11.65 -18.47 0.08
CA LYS A 31 12.61 -18.61 1.20
C LYS A 31 13.72 -17.55 1.18
N GLN A 32 14.27 -17.26 -0.01
CA GLN A 32 15.34 -16.27 -0.15
C GLN A 32 14.85 -14.85 0.18
N ASN A 33 13.63 -14.50 -0.22
CA ASN A 33 13.06 -13.17 -0.02
C ASN A 33 12.62 -12.93 1.42
N ARG A 34 12.31 -13.99 2.19
CA ARG A 34 11.96 -13.87 3.60
C ARG A 34 13.06 -13.21 4.43
N ASP A 35 14.32 -13.54 4.17
CA ASP A 35 15.44 -12.96 4.93
C ASP A 35 15.60 -11.47 4.65
N TYR A 36 15.38 -11.05 3.40
CA TYR A 36 15.33 -9.64 3.05
C TYR A 36 14.14 -8.95 3.73
N LEU A 37 12.93 -9.51 3.68
CA LEU A 37 11.75 -8.93 4.35
C LEU A 37 11.93 -8.82 5.88
N ILE A 38 12.70 -9.72 6.51
CA ILE A 38 13.08 -9.60 7.93
C ILE A 38 13.96 -8.38 8.15
N LYS A 39 14.98 -8.18 7.32
CA LYS A 39 15.90 -7.04 7.43
C LYS A 39 15.16 -5.70 7.34
N TRP A 40 14.12 -5.64 6.49
CA TRP A 40 13.27 -4.47 6.33
C TRP A 40 12.12 -4.38 7.36
N GLY A 41 12.00 -5.34 8.29
CA GLY A 41 10.94 -5.37 9.29
C GLY A 41 9.53 -5.62 8.72
N MET A 42 9.45 -6.10 7.48
CA MET A 42 8.23 -6.35 6.72
C MET A 42 7.70 -7.78 6.86
N ARG A 43 8.47 -8.68 7.47
CA ARG A 43 8.03 -10.08 7.67
C ARG A 43 6.72 -10.13 8.43
N GLY A 44 5.72 -10.76 7.82
CA GLY A 44 4.38 -10.90 8.40
C GLY A 44 3.54 -9.61 8.38
N LYS A 45 4.06 -8.52 7.80
CA LYS A 45 3.34 -7.24 7.62
C LYS A 45 3.00 -6.93 6.17
N LEU A 46 3.49 -7.75 5.23
CA LEU A 46 3.16 -7.69 3.82
C LEU A 46 2.34 -8.91 3.40
N ARG A 47 1.30 -8.70 2.61
CA ARG A 47 0.50 -9.74 1.96
C ARG A 47 0.12 -9.30 0.55
N ALA A 48 0.08 -10.24 -0.37
CA ALA A 48 -0.49 -10.04 -1.70
C ALA A 48 -1.65 -11.02 -1.93
N ASN A 49 -2.68 -10.53 -2.60
CA ASN A 49 -3.83 -11.30 -3.06
C ASN A 49 -3.99 -11.05 -4.57
N MET A 50 -4.37 -12.09 -5.32
CA MET A 50 -4.68 -11.95 -6.75
C MET A 50 -6.18 -12.11 -6.95
N TYR A 51 -6.75 -11.23 -7.76
CA TYR A 51 -8.13 -11.30 -8.21
C TYR A 51 -8.18 -11.19 -9.73
N ILE A 52 -9.12 -11.92 -10.33
CA ILE A 52 -9.55 -11.70 -11.71
C ILE A 52 -10.95 -11.11 -11.72
N PHE A 53 -11.28 -10.42 -12.81
CA PHE A 53 -12.55 -9.75 -13.02
C PHE A 53 -13.06 -9.99 -14.44
N ASP A 54 -14.37 -9.89 -14.64
CA ASP A 54 -15.09 -10.37 -15.83
C ASP A 54 -15.43 -9.29 -16.87
N GLN A 55 -15.28 -8.01 -16.53
CA GLN A 55 -15.56 -6.88 -17.42
C GLN A 55 -14.30 -6.12 -17.83
N PRO A 56 -14.26 -5.46 -19.00
CA PRO A 56 -13.12 -4.64 -19.38
C PRO A 56 -12.94 -3.46 -18.42
N PHE A 57 -11.70 -3.21 -18.02
CA PHE A 57 -11.34 -2.05 -17.18
C PHE A 57 -11.03 -0.83 -18.06
N GLN A 58 -11.50 0.34 -17.64
CA GLN A 58 -11.18 1.63 -18.25
C GLN A 58 -10.77 2.62 -17.15
N GLU A 59 -9.68 3.35 -17.35
CA GLU A 59 -9.08 4.22 -16.31
C GLU A 59 -10.05 5.30 -15.79
N TYR A 60 -10.89 5.88 -16.66
CA TYR A 60 -11.88 6.88 -16.25
C TYR A 60 -12.93 6.32 -15.26
N ASN A 61 -13.09 5.00 -15.20
CA ASN A 61 -13.97 4.29 -14.27
C ASN A 61 -13.24 3.76 -13.02
N ALA A 62 -11.96 4.09 -12.82
CA ALA A 62 -11.15 3.53 -11.72
C ALA A 62 -11.81 3.67 -10.34
N ARG A 63 -12.42 4.82 -10.05
CA ARG A 63 -13.13 5.05 -8.79
C ARG A 63 -14.29 4.07 -8.59
N LYS A 64 -15.12 3.89 -9.62
CA LYS A 64 -16.25 2.95 -9.58
C LYS A 64 -15.74 1.51 -9.44
N PHE A 65 -14.76 1.13 -10.25
CA PHE A 65 -14.13 -0.19 -10.22
C PHE A 65 -13.60 -0.56 -8.83
N ILE A 66 -12.83 0.33 -8.20
CA ILE A 66 -12.26 0.10 -6.86
C ILE A 66 -13.36 0.08 -5.79
N LEU A 67 -14.39 0.93 -5.91
CA LEU A 67 -15.52 0.90 -4.98
C LEU A 67 -16.31 -0.41 -5.06
N GLU A 68 -16.55 -0.92 -6.27
CA GLU A 68 -17.20 -2.22 -6.48
C GLU A 68 -16.32 -3.37 -6.01
N PHE A 69 -15.00 -3.30 -6.23
CA PHE A 69 -14.04 -4.27 -5.69
C PHE A 69 -14.17 -4.42 -4.17
N PHE A 70 -14.19 -3.30 -3.43
CA PHE A 70 -14.33 -3.34 -1.97
C PHE A 70 -15.77 -3.58 -1.47
N LYS A 71 -16.73 -3.76 -2.38
CA LYS A 71 -18.12 -4.19 -2.07
C LYS A 71 -18.40 -5.63 -2.47
N ASP A 72 -17.52 -6.24 -3.28
CA ASP A 72 -17.69 -7.60 -3.77
C ASP A 72 -17.59 -8.63 -2.63
N PRO A 73 -18.56 -9.56 -2.49
CA PRO A 73 -18.56 -10.54 -1.41
C PRO A 73 -17.33 -11.48 -1.39
N ASN A 74 -16.78 -11.83 -2.55
CA ASN A 74 -15.57 -12.66 -2.61
C ASN A 74 -14.35 -11.87 -2.13
N VAL A 75 -14.26 -10.58 -2.47
CA VAL A 75 -13.20 -9.69 -1.96
C VAL A 75 -13.32 -9.54 -0.45
N LEU A 76 -14.52 -9.23 0.06
CA LEU A 76 -14.77 -9.03 1.49
C LEU A 76 -14.41 -10.25 2.35
N SER A 77 -14.61 -11.46 1.81
CA SER A 77 -14.34 -12.72 2.50
C SER A 77 -12.90 -13.26 2.33
N THR A 78 -12.07 -12.63 1.48
CA THR A 78 -10.71 -13.12 1.19
C THR A 78 -9.61 -12.09 1.43
N LEU A 79 -9.91 -10.80 1.23
CA LEU A 79 -8.94 -9.73 1.42
C LEU A 79 -8.70 -9.53 2.91
N LYS A 80 -7.42 -9.55 3.30
CA LYS A 80 -7.02 -9.28 4.69
C LYS A 80 -6.30 -7.95 4.77
N MET A 81 -6.59 -7.21 5.82
CA MET A 81 -5.89 -5.98 6.18
C MET A 81 -5.14 -6.16 7.48
N PHE A 82 -4.01 -5.46 7.60
CA PHE A 82 -3.23 -5.41 8.82
C PHE A 82 -3.79 -4.30 9.70
N THR A 83 -4.28 -4.65 10.88
CA THR A 83 -4.96 -3.70 11.77
C THR A 83 -3.98 -3.04 12.74
N LYS A 84 -4.42 -1.96 13.39
CA LYS A 84 -3.65 -1.28 14.46
C LYS A 84 -3.35 -2.20 15.66
N SER A 85 -4.11 -3.28 15.85
CA SER A 85 -3.83 -4.30 16.87
C SER A 85 -2.69 -5.24 16.50
N GLY A 86 -2.08 -5.08 15.31
CA GLY A 86 -0.96 -5.90 14.84
C GLY A 86 -1.37 -7.25 14.29
N GLU A 87 -2.66 -7.42 13.94
CA GLU A 87 -3.21 -8.67 13.45
C GLU A 87 -3.75 -8.54 12.03
N TRP A 88 -3.74 -9.65 11.30
CA TRP A 88 -4.41 -9.74 10.01
C TRP A 88 -5.87 -10.09 10.21
N GLN A 89 -6.76 -9.22 9.78
CA GLN A 89 -8.20 -9.44 9.83
C GLN A 89 -8.79 -9.37 8.42
N LEU A 90 -9.87 -10.12 8.19
CA LEU A 90 -10.65 -9.98 6.97
C LEU A 90 -11.22 -8.56 6.90
N LEU A 91 -11.30 -8.00 5.70
CA LEU A 91 -11.97 -6.72 5.50
C LEU A 91 -13.42 -6.80 6.02
N GLY A 92 -14.14 -7.87 5.66
CA GLY A 92 -15.39 -8.30 6.31
C GLY A 92 -16.62 -7.40 6.16
N GLN A 93 -16.42 -6.12 5.84
CA GLN A 93 -17.45 -5.11 5.67
C GLN A 93 -17.16 -4.25 4.44
N SER A 94 -18.21 -3.90 3.70
CA SER A 94 -18.12 -3.02 2.54
C SER A 94 -17.64 -1.63 2.94
N VAL A 95 -16.75 -1.04 2.13
CA VAL A 95 -16.30 0.33 2.35
C VAL A 95 -17.32 1.36 1.86
N HIS A 96 -17.38 2.51 2.53
CA HIS A 96 -18.26 3.62 2.17
C HIS A 96 -17.66 4.54 1.10
N ASP A 97 -16.34 4.70 1.11
CA ASP A 97 -15.62 5.59 0.22
C ASP A 97 -14.25 5.01 -0.12
N VAL A 98 -13.71 5.44 -1.25
CA VAL A 98 -12.37 5.08 -1.74
C VAL A 98 -11.65 6.34 -2.19
N ARG A 99 -10.35 6.43 -1.90
CA ARG A 99 -9.47 7.46 -2.47
C ARG A 99 -8.46 6.76 -3.36
N ILE A 100 -8.24 7.31 -4.54
CA ILE A 100 -7.31 6.76 -5.52
C ILE A 100 -6.30 7.86 -5.82
N GLU A 101 -5.02 7.50 -5.71
CA GLU A 101 -3.91 8.31 -6.15
C GLU A 101 -3.15 7.53 -7.21
N GLN A 102 -2.84 8.17 -8.34
CA GLN A 102 -2.04 7.57 -9.39
C GLN A 102 -0.57 7.68 -9.01
N LEU A 103 0.10 6.54 -8.98
CA LEU A 103 1.54 6.47 -8.75
C LEU A 103 2.30 6.50 -10.08
N ASN A 104 3.47 7.11 -10.04
CA ASN A 104 4.44 7.02 -11.13
C ASN A 104 5.08 5.62 -11.15
N THR A 105 5.42 5.13 -12.34
CA THR A 105 6.09 3.83 -12.53
C THR A 105 7.27 3.96 -13.50
N ASN A 106 7.95 5.11 -13.44
CA ASN A 106 9.01 5.46 -14.39
C ASN A 106 10.37 4.94 -13.93
N ILE A 107 10.56 4.81 -12.61
CA ILE A 107 11.83 4.40 -12.03
C ILE A 107 11.86 2.89 -11.83
N LEU A 108 12.74 2.23 -12.59
CA LEU A 108 12.92 0.77 -12.56
C LEU A 108 14.25 0.33 -11.94
N SER A 109 15.20 1.26 -11.79
CA SER A 109 16.53 0.98 -11.24
C SER A 109 16.54 1.17 -9.72
N LEU A 110 17.20 0.25 -9.01
CA LEU A 110 17.45 0.39 -7.57
C LEU A 110 18.49 1.47 -7.24
N GLU A 111 19.24 1.95 -8.23
CA GLU A 111 20.16 3.11 -8.09
C GLU A 111 19.42 4.37 -7.59
N PHE A 112 18.09 4.40 -7.74
CA PHE A 112 17.23 5.40 -7.11
C PHE A 112 17.51 5.58 -5.60
N PHE A 113 17.86 4.50 -4.91
CA PHE A 113 18.17 4.50 -3.48
C PHE A 113 19.64 4.75 -3.15
N ASP A 114 20.52 4.94 -4.14
CA ASP A 114 21.94 5.25 -3.89
C ASP A 114 22.12 6.55 -3.11
N ARG A 115 21.15 7.47 -3.26
CA ARG A 115 21.04 8.71 -2.48
C ARG A 115 21.07 8.45 -0.96
N LEU A 116 20.57 7.30 -0.49
CA LEU A 116 20.61 6.94 0.94
C LEU A 116 22.05 6.73 1.45
N PHE A 117 22.95 6.27 0.58
CA PHE A 117 24.37 6.13 0.89
C PHE A 117 25.05 7.50 0.85
N ASP A 118 24.83 8.27 -0.21
CA ASP A 118 25.43 9.60 -0.40
C ASP A 118 25.09 10.56 0.75
N ASN A 119 23.88 10.43 1.30
CA ASN A 119 23.38 11.26 2.39
C ASN A 119 23.54 10.62 3.78
N LYS A 120 24.34 9.55 3.91
CA LYS A 120 24.71 8.93 5.20
C LYS A 120 23.52 8.42 6.03
N VAL A 121 22.41 8.08 5.37
CA VAL A 121 21.26 7.37 5.96
C VAL A 121 21.65 5.92 6.23
N VAL A 122 22.46 5.35 5.33
CA VAL A 122 23.03 4.02 5.45
C VAL A 122 24.52 4.13 5.77
N ARG A 123 25.03 3.27 6.65
CA ARG A 123 26.46 3.21 6.98
C ARG A 123 27.26 2.56 5.84
N GLU A 124 28.36 3.19 5.47
CA GLU A 124 29.31 2.74 4.43
C GLU A 124 29.78 1.29 4.66
N ASN A 125 30.04 0.93 5.93
CA ASN A 125 30.51 -0.40 6.31
C ASN A 125 29.33 -1.32 6.67
N GLY A 126 28.75 -1.97 5.64
CA GLY A 126 27.84 -3.10 5.81
C GLY A 126 26.37 -2.83 5.49
N GLY A 127 26.01 -1.63 5.03
CA GLY A 127 24.66 -1.36 4.53
C GLY A 127 23.59 -1.26 5.64
N TYR A 128 24.01 -1.02 6.88
CA TYR A 128 23.07 -0.88 8.00
C TYR A 128 22.47 0.53 8.03
N ILE A 129 21.13 0.59 8.16
CA ILE A 129 20.42 1.85 8.37
C ILE A 129 20.90 2.48 9.69
N ARG A 130 21.26 3.76 9.64
CA ARG A 130 21.74 4.51 10.79
C ARG A 130 20.58 4.73 11.77
N LYS A 131 20.79 4.31 13.03
CA LYS A 131 19.86 4.56 14.13
C LYS A 131 19.94 6.01 14.60
N CYS A 132 18.82 6.54 15.08
CA CYS A 132 18.70 7.86 15.68
C CYS A 132 18.07 7.77 17.07
N VAL A 133 18.02 8.90 17.78
CA VAL A 133 17.23 9.02 19.01
C VAL A 133 15.76 8.78 18.66
N GLU A 134 15.03 8.10 19.54
CA GLU A 134 13.61 7.83 19.33
C GLU A 134 12.83 9.14 19.35
N GLU A 135 12.11 9.40 18.26
CA GLU A 135 11.24 10.54 18.07
C GLU A 135 9.83 10.04 17.75
N TYR A 136 8.81 10.78 18.22
CA TYR A 136 7.41 10.42 18.01
C TYR A 136 6.83 11.35 16.95
N LYS A 137 6.31 10.78 15.86
CA LYS A 137 5.53 11.51 14.86
C LYS A 137 4.20 10.79 14.68
N ASP A 138 3.12 11.45 15.04
CA ASP A 138 1.77 10.90 15.10
C ASP A 138 1.72 9.57 15.88
N GLU A 139 1.34 8.47 15.23
CA GLU A 139 1.26 7.12 15.81
C GLU A 139 2.56 6.31 15.64
N PHE A 140 3.61 6.90 15.07
CA PHE A 140 4.85 6.21 14.72
C PHE A 140 6.01 6.57 15.66
N ILE A 141 6.79 5.54 16.01
CA ILE A 141 8.09 5.69 16.67
C ILE A 141 9.18 5.66 15.61
N ILE A 142 9.90 6.76 15.49
CA ILE A 142 10.99 6.95 14.53
C ILE A 142 12.31 6.71 15.27
N SER A 143 12.98 5.61 14.94
CA SER A 143 14.22 5.16 15.59
C SER A 143 15.40 4.99 14.62
N ASP A 144 15.22 5.37 13.35
CA ASP A 144 16.30 5.41 12.37
C ASP A 144 16.13 6.49 11.30
N GLU A 145 17.25 6.86 10.69
CA GLU A 145 17.34 7.94 9.70
C GLU A 145 16.49 7.66 8.46
N LEU A 146 16.28 6.39 8.10
CA LEU A 146 15.42 6.06 6.95
C LEU A 146 13.98 6.50 7.21
N ARG A 147 13.42 6.18 8.38
CA ARG A 147 12.05 6.61 8.72
C ARG A 147 11.93 8.14 8.81
N LYS A 148 13.00 8.84 9.20
CA LYS A 148 13.03 10.31 9.15
C LYS A 148 12.85 10.81 7.72
N VAL A 149 13.65 10.31 6.78
CA VAL A 149 13.54 10.68 5.36
C VAL A 149 12.16 10.35 4.79
N LEU A 150 11.58 9.21 5.15
CA LEU A 150 10.30 8.77 4.60
C LEU A 150 9.09 9.56 5.16
N ILE A 151 9.09 9.88 6.46
CA ILE A 151 7.90 10.33 7.20
C ILE A 151 7.99 11.77 7.72
N MET A 152 9.20 12.27 8.02
CA MET A 152 9.41 13.58 8.65
C MET A 152 9.66 14.69 7.62
N ASP A 153 8.62 15.43 7.23
CA ASP A 153 8.72 16.57 6.32
C ASP A 153 9.55 17.73 6.88
N GLU A 154 9.70 17.79 8.20
CA GLU A 154 10.58 18.74 8.89
C GLU A 154 12.05 18.30 8.95
N PHE A 155 12.38 17.08 8.53
CA PHE A 155 13.75 16.56 8.57
C PHE A 155 14.60 17.15 7.43
N GLU A 156 15.82 17.59 7.75
CA GLU A 156 16.75 18.18 6.76
C GLU A 156 16.99 17.28 5.53
N GLY A 157 16.99 15.95 5.73
CA GLY A 157 17.16 14.98 4.65
C GLY A 157 15.87 14.59 3.92
N TYR A 158 14.71 15.20 4.22
CA TYR A 158 13.44 14.87 3.59
C TYR A 158 13.47 15.14 2.07
N ASP A 159 14.03 16.27 1.66
CA ASP A 159 14.06 16.69 0.26
C ASP A 159 15.06 15.89 -0.62
N MET A 160 15.73 14.89 -0.04
CA MET A 160 16.53 13.91 -0.79
C MET A 160 15.71 13.20 -1.89
N PHE A 161 14.41 13.04 -1.65
CA PHE A 161 13.45 12.55 -2.62
C PHE A 161 12.43 13.65 -2.89
N SER A 162 12.37 14.10 -4.15
CA SER A 162 11.41 15.11 -4.59
C SER A 162 9.97 14.63 -4.44
N GLU A 163 8.99 15.53 -4.51
CA GLU A 163 7.57 15.14 -4.51
C GLU A 163 7.24 14.14 -5.63
N ASN A 164 7.90 14.26 -6.79
CA ASN A 164 7.69 13.34 -7.91
C ASN A 164 8.32 11.97 -7.63
N ASP A 165 9.52 11.94 -7.04
CA ASP A 165 10.17 10.71 -6.58
C ASP A 165 9.29 9.97 -5.56
N ARG A 166 8.67 10.72 -4.64
CA ARG A 166 7.78 10.18 -3.60
C ARG A 166 6.51 9.57 -4.17
N LYS A 167 6.08 9.97 -5.36
CA LYS A 167 4.95 9.35 -6.08
C LYS A 167 5.34 8.11 -6.89
N GLU A 168 6.62 7.76 -6.97
CA GLU A 168 7.04 6.54 -7.65
C GLU A 168 6.64 5.30 -6.84
N PHE A 169 6.12 4.29 -7.53
CA PHE A 169 5.70 3.04 -6.92
C PHE A 169 6.81 2.38 -6.11
N ILE A 170 8.06 2.47 -6.59
CA ILE A 170 9.23 1.92 -5.89
C ILE A 170 9.47 2.59 -4.54
N PHE A 171 9.15 3.89 -4.40
CA PHE A 171 9.25 4.63 -3.15
C PHE A 171 8.13 4.21 -2.18
N GLN A 172 6.90 4.15 -2.69
CA GLN A 172 5.70 3.80 -1.91
C GLN A 172 5.73 2.38 -1.33
N TYR A 173 6.55 1.48 -1.88
CA TYR A 173 6.71 0.13 -1.32
C TYR A 173 7.28 0.12 0.12
N PHE A 174 8.00 1.17 0.51
CA PHE A 174 8.71 1.26 1.79
C PHE A 174 8.05 2.20 2.82
N VAL A 175 7.01 2.94 2.42
CA VAL A 175 6.32 3.96 3.23
C VAL A 175 5.07 3.38 3.91
#